data_AF-A0A1F6PAT0-F1
#
_entry.id   AF-A0A1F6PAT0-F1
#
_cell.length_a   1.000
_cell.length_b   1.000
_cell.length_c   1.000
_cell.angle_alpha   90.00
_cell.angle_beta   90.00
_cell.angle_gamma   90.00
#
_symmetry.space_group_name_H-M   'P 1'
#
loop_
_entity.id
_entity.type
_entity.pdbx_description
1 polymer ?
#
loop_
_entity_poly.entity_id
_entity_poly.type
_entity_poly.pdbx_seq_one_letter_code
_entity_poly.pdbx_strand_id
1 'polypeptide(L)'
;MSFKRQIKYKYQNFKFSLQTISLPGWLTSPYLRLSLFAFIFLFSAAYIVNITSSATSGYQMHELEKKTLALEMEVRKLEVEIADNSSMSSIASRLVKLNMVEASGMMFLADKNSSVAKN
;
A
#
# COMPACT_ATOMS: atom_id res chain seq x y z
N MET A 1 11.38 -60.64 -35.85
CA MET A 1 12.23 -60.23 -34.69
C MET A 1 11.35 -59.53 -33.66
N SER A 2 11.40 -59.92 -32.38
CA SER A 2 10.47 -59.46 -31.33
C SER A 2 10.70 -57.98 -30.93
N PHE A 3 9.59 -57.22 -30.81
CA PHE A 3 9.55 -55.81 -30.39
C PHE A 3 10.30 -55.55 -29.06
N LYS A 4 10.27 -56.52 -28.14
CA LYS A 4 11.00 -56.46 -26.85
C LYS A 4 12.52 -56.38 -27.03
N ARG A 5 13.07 -57.02 -28.05
CA ARG A 5 14.51 -56.94 -28.35
C ARG A 5 14.89 -55.54 -28.86
N GLN A 6 14.07 -54.93 -29.71
CA GLN A 6 14.35 -53.59 -30.25
C GLN A 6 14.40 -52.52 -29.15
N ILE A 7 13.49 -52.56 -28.19
CA ILE A 7 13.48 -51.63 -27.04
C ILE A 7 14.73 -51.84 -26.18
N LYS A 8 15.09 -53.10 -25.89
CA LYS A 8 16.29 -53.40 -25.10
C LYS A 8 17.56 -52.86 -25.77
N TYR A 9 17.70 -53.03 -27.08
CA TYR A 9 18.83 -52.49 -27.84
C TYR A 9 18.84 -50.96 -27.88
N LYS A 10 17.68 -50.30 -28.07
CA LYS A 10 17.60 -48.83 -28.02
C LYS A 10 17.98 -48.27 -26.66
N TYR A 11 17.53 -48.92 -25.59
CA TYR A 11 17.86 -48.50 -24.22
C TYR A 11 19.33 -48.72 -23.89
N GLN A 12 19.91 -49.84 -24.34
CA GLN A 12 21.34 -50.11 -24.19
C GLN A 12 22.17 -49.10 -25.00
N ASN A 13 21.84 -48.84 -26.26
CA ASN A 13 22.53 -47.84 -27.08
C ASN A 13 22.39 -46.43 -26.50
N PHE A 14 21.25 -46.08 -25.92
CA PHE A 14 21.07 -44.78 -25.26
C PHE A 14 21.96 -44.64 -24.02
N LYS A 15 22.04 -45.68 -23.18
CA LYS A 15 22.96 -45.71 -22.03
C LYS A 15 24.43 -45.61 -22.47
N PHE A 16 24.81 -46.36 -23.50
CA PHE A 16 26.17 -46.29 -24.05
C PHE A 16 26.47 -44.91 -24.63
N SER A 17 25.53 -44.30 -25.37
CA SER A 17 25.68 -42.95 -25.91
C SER A 17 25.92 -41.91 -24.80
N LEU A 18 25.14 -41.96 -23.72
CA LEU A 18 25.33 -41.07 -22.56
C LEU A 18 26.69 -41.29 -21.85
N GLN A 19 27.18 -42.53 -21.80
CA GLN A 19 28.49 -42.84 -21.22
C GLN A 19 29.66 -42.42 -22.11
N THR A 20 29.47 -42.35 -23.43
CA THR A 20 30.49 -41.90 -24.39
C THR A 20 30.57 -40.38 -24.52
N ILE A 21 29.68 -39.62 -23.87
CA ILE A 21 29.81 -38.16 -23.75
C ILE A 21 30.92 -37.89 -22.75
N SER A 22 32.16 -37.89 -23.25
CA SER A 22 33.29 -37.34 -22.53
C SER A 22 33.13 -35.84 -22.47
N LEU A 23 32.85 -35.32 -21.27
CA LEU A 23 32.86 -33.89 -21.04
C LEU A 23 34.29 -33.38 -21.25
N PRO A 24 34.48 -32.23 -21.89
CA PRO A 24 35.81 -31.71 -22.17
C PRO A 24 36.55 -31.46 -20.85
N GLY A 25 37.86 -31.74 -20.83
CA GLY A 25 38.66 -31.83 -19.60
C GLY A 25 38.69 -30.57 -18.73
N TRP A 26 38.38 -29.41 -19.30
CA TRP A 26 38.18 -28.18 -18.54
C TRP A 26 36.97 -28.27 -17.60
N LEU A 27 35.85 -28.84 -18.06
CA LEU A 27 34.59 -28.92 -17.31
C LEU A 27 34.60 -30.00 -16.20
N THR A 28 35.49 -30.99 -16.32
CA THR A 28 35.66 -32.07 -15.32
C THR A 28 36.71 -31.73 -14.26
N SER A 29 37.42 -30.60 -14.40
CA SER A 29 38.43 -30.15 -13.45
C SER A 29 37.83 -29.92 -12.05
N PRO A 30 38.50 -30.39 -10.98
CA PRO A 30 38.03 -30.20 -9.61
C PRO A 30 37.92 -28.71 -9.22
N TYR A 31 38.82 -27.87 -9.76
CA TYR A 31 38.81 -26.43 -9.49
C TYR A 31 37.60 -25.72 -10.10
N LEU A 32 37.21 -26.08 -11.34
CA LEU A 32 36.02 -25.49 -11.96
C LEU A 32 34.74 -25.93 -11.25
N ARG A 33 34.65 -27.20 -10.83
CA ARG A 33 33.51 -27.66 -10.04
C ARG A 33 33.38 -26.87 -8.73
N LEU A 34 34.48 -26.70 -8.01
CA LEU A 34 34.50 -25.94 -6.76
C LEU A 34 34.10 -24.47 -6.98
N SER A 35 34.64 -23.84 -8.03
CA SER A 35 34.28 -22.47 -8.42
C SER A 35 32.80 -22.35 -8.77
N LEU A 36 32.24 -23.32 -9.50
CA LEU A 36 30.84 -23.33 -9.91
C LEU A 36 29.91 -23.49 -8.70
N PHE A 37 30.26 -24.36 -7.75
CA PHE A 37 29.55 -24.45 -6.46
C PHE A 37 29.62 -23.15 -5.67
N ALA A 38 30.79 -22.51 -5.61
CA ALA A 38 30.95 -21.23 -4.93
C ALA A 38 30.08 -20.13 -5.56
N PHE A 39 30.01 -20.06 -6.90
CA PHE A 39 29.14 -19.12 -7.59
C PHE A 39 27.66 -19.40 -7.31
N ILE A 40 27.22 -20.65 -7.36
CA ILE A 40 25.83 -21.02 -7.04
C ILE A 40 25.47 -20.54 -5.63
N PHE A 41 26.35 -20.78 -4.66
CA PHE A 41 26.11 -20.39 -3.28
C PHE A 41 26.07 -18.86 -3.12
N LEU A 42 27.01 -18.16 -3.77
CA LEU A 42 27.08 -16.69 -3.75
C LEU A 42 25.84 -16.06 -4.38
N PHE A 43 25.40 -16.52 -5.55
CA PHE A 43 24.20 -16.02 -6.21
C PHE A 43 22.92 -16.36 -5.43
N SER A 44 22.87 -17.53 -4.79
CA SER A 44 21.75 -17.90 -3.92
C SER A 44 21.63 -16.97 -2.71
N ALA A 45 22.74 -16.71 -2.01
CA ALA A 45 22.77 -15.77 -0.89
C ALA A 45 22.41 -14.34 -1.34
N ALA A 46 22.98 -13.87 -2.45
CA ALA A 46 22.67 -12.55 -3.00
C ALA A 46 21.19 -12.42 -3.39
N TYR A 47 20.59 -13.47 -3.96
CA TYR A 47 19.17 -13.49 -4.29
C TYR A 47 18.28 -13.37 -3.06
N ILE A 48 18.62 -14.09 -1.98
CA ILE A 48 17.89 -14.01 -0.70
C ILE A 48 17.97 -12.59 -0.12
N VAL A 49 19.16 -11.98 -0.11
CA VAL A 49 19.31 -10.60 0.39
C VAL A 49 18.50 -9.62 -0.44
N ASN A 50 18.51 -9.76 -1.77
CA ASN A 50 17.78 -8.87 -2.66
C ASN A 50 16.25 -8.98 -2.48
N ILE A 51 15.72 -10.20 -2.33
CA ILE A 51 14.28 -10.40 -2.12
C ILE A 51 13.86 -9.89 -0.74
N THR A 52 14.66 -10.12 0.31
CA THR A 52 14.37 -9.60 1.65
C THR A 52 14.41 -8.08 1.67
N SER A 53 15.42 -7.45 1.05
CA SER A 53 15.50 -5.99 0.93
C SER A 53 14.30 -5.41 0.18
N SER A 54 13.85 -6.06 -0.89
CA SER A 54 12.68 -5.62 -1.66
C SER A 54 11.39 -5.74 -0.85
N ALA A 55 11.23 -6.84 -0.10
CA ALA A 55 10.08 -7.03 0.78
C ALA A 55 10.06 -5.99 1.93
N THR A 56 11.20 -5.78 2.60
CA THR A 56 11.33 -4.76 3.66
C THR A 56 11.08 -3.35 3.12
N SER A 57 11.58 -3.03 1.93
CA SER A 57 11.29 -1.75 1.28
C SER A 57 9.79 -1.56 1.01
N GLY A 58 9.08 -2.61 0.60
CA GLY A 58 7.63 -2.57 0.41
C GLY A 58 6.87 -2.26 1.69
N TYR A 59 7.23 -2.91 2.80
CA TYR A 59 6.64 -2.62 4.12
C TYR A 59 6.92 -1.18 4.57
N GLN A 60 8.16 -0.71 4.42
CA GLN A 60 8.52 0.67 4.77
C GLN A 60 7.76 1.70 3.92
N MET A 61 7.60 1.44 2.61
CA MET A 61 6.80 2.30 1.73
C MET A 61 5.34 2.34 2.16
N HIS A 62 4.74 1.19 2.51
CA HIS A 62 3.36 1.16 2.97
C HIS A 62 3.15 1.91 4.30
N GLU A 63 4.10 1.82 5.23
CA GLU A 63 4.03 2.61 6.46
C GLU A 63 4.17 4.11 6.20
N LEU A 64 5.05 4.52 5.28
CA LEU A 64 5.18 5.91 4.86
C LEU A 64 3.90 6.42 4.21
N GLU A 65 3.29 5.65 3.31
CA GLU A 65 2.01 5.97 2.66
C GLU A 65 0.88 6.15 3.68
N LYS A 66 0.81 5.27 4.68
CA LYS A 66 -0.15 5.41 5.78
C LYS A 66 0.06 6.70 6.58
N LYS A 67 1.32 7.07 6.85
CA LYS A 67 1.66 8.31 7.55
C LYS A 67 1.30 9.54 6.72
N THR A 68 1.56 9.53 5.41
CA THR A 68 1.19 10.64 4.52
C THR A 68 -0.32 10.81 4.44
N LEU A 69 -1.10 9.72 4.35
CA LEU A 69 -2.56 9.79 4.36
C LEU A 69 -3.10 10.32 5.69
N ALA A 70 -2.51 9.89 6.82
CA ALA A 70 -2.88 10.42 8.13
C ALA A 70 -2.62 11.93 8.24
N LEU A 71 -1.45 12.39 7.78
CA LEU A 71 -1.11 13.81 7.75
C LEU A 71 -2.05 14.61 6.83
N GLU A 72 -2.37 14.09 5.65
CA GLU A 72 -3.27 14.77 4.72
C GLU A 72 -4.67 14.94 5.32
N MET A 73 -5.19 13.91 6.01
CA MET A 73 -6.45 14.02 6.74
C MET A 73 -6.38 15.07 7.86
N GLU A 74 -5.27 15.16 8.58
CA GLU A 74 -5.08 16.16 9.63
C GLU A 74 -5.03 17.58 9.07
N VAL A 75 -4.33 17.80 7.96
CA VAL A 75 -4.32 19.09 7.26
C VAL A 75 -5.72 19.48 6.81
N ARG A 76 -6.47 18.57 6.18
CA ARG A 76 -7.86 18.84 5.76
C ARG A 76 -8.75 19.18 6.94
N LYS A 77 -8.57 18.51 8.08
CA LYS A 77 -9.31 18.82 9.31
C LYS A 77 -9.00 20.24 9.81
N LEU A 78 -7.73 20.63 9.81
CA LEU A 78 -7.30 21.98 10.20
C LEU A 78 -7.84 23.03 9.23
N GLU A 79 -7.86 22.77 7.93
CA GLU A 79 -8.45 23.67 6.93
C GLU A 79 -9.94 23.93 7.19
N VAL A 80 -10.70 22.89 7.53
CA VAL A 80 -12.11 23.01 7.90
C VAL A 80 -12.27 23.87 9.15
N GLU A 81 -11.46 23.63 10.19
CA GLU A 81 -11.51 24.40 11.44
C GLU A 81 -11.17 25.88 11.22
N ILE A 82 -10.20 26.18 10.35
CA ILE A 82 -9.88 27.55 9.93
C ILE A 82 -11.05 28.19 9.19
N ALA A 83 -11.70 27.45 8.29
CA ALA A 83 -12.85 27.95 7.54
C ALA A 83 -14.06 28.24 8.46
N ASP A 84 -14.32 27.38 9.45
CA ASP A 84 -15.36 27.57 10.45
C ASP A 84 -15.09 28.83 11.29
N ASN A 85 -13.86 28.98 11.79
CA ASN A 85 -13.47 30.15 12.57
C ASN A 85 -13.53 31.45 11.75
N SER A 86 -13.12 31.39 10.47
CA SER A 86 -13.22 32.52 9.54
C SER A 86 -14.68 32.88 9.25
N SER A 87 -15.55 31.88 9.13
CA SER A 87 -16.99 32.08 8.94
C SER A 87 -17.61 32.77 10.15
N MET A 88 -17.26 32.35 11.38
CA MET A 88 -17.69 32.99 12.62
C MET A 88 -17.22 34.45 12.71
N SER A 89 -15.95 34.72 12.39
CA SER A 89 -15.42 36.08 12.32
C SER A 89 -16.20 36.94 11.32
N SER A 90 -16.53 36.39 10.15
CA SER A 90 -17.35 37.08 9.15
C SER A 90 -18.76 37.41 9.66
N ILE A 91 -19.41 36.48 10.36
CA ILE A 91 -20.75 36.65 10.93
C ILE A 91 -20.71 37.72 12.02
N ALA A 92 -19.73 37.66 12.93
CA ALA A 92 -19.54 38.66 13.97
C ALA A 92 -19.36 40.06 13.37
N SER A 93 -18.54 40.20 12.31
CA SER A 93 -18.34 41.48 11.63
C SER A 93 -19.61 42.03 10.98
N ARG A 94 -20.48 41.16 10.45
CA ARG A 94 -21.77 41.53 9.87
C ARG A 94 -22.78 41.92 10.96
N LEU A 95 -22.80 41.21 12.09
CA LEU A 95 -23.66 41.55 13.23
C LEU A 95 -23.33 42.93 13.80
N VAL A 96 -22.04 43.27 13.93
CA VAL A 96 -21.61 44.61 14.36
C VAL A 96 -22.09 45.69 13.38
N LYS A 97 -22.02 45.45 12.07
CA LYS A 97 -22.53 46.40 11.05
C LYS A 97 -24.04 46.59 11.10
N LEU A 98 -24.78 45.63 11.64
CA LEU A 98 -26.23 45.69 11.74
C LEU A 98 -26.71 46.48 12.97
N ASN A 99 -25.81 47.05 13.79
CA ASN A 99 -26.15 47.86 14.98
C ASN A 99 -27.20 47.18 15.87
N MET A 100 -27.12 45.85 15.99
CA MET A 100 -28.04 45.11 16.85
C MET A 100 -27.74 45.43 18.31
N VAL A 101 -28.71 45.99 19.02
CA VAL A 101 -28.66 46.24 20.46
C VAL A 101 -29.32 45.06 21.17
N GLU A 102 -28.73 44.62 22.27
CA GLU A 102 -29.28 43.54 23.10
C GLU A 102 -30.72 43.89 23.53
N ALA A 103 -31.68 43.02 23.19
CA ALA A 103 -33.08 43.23 23.51
C ALA A 103 -33.34 42.95 25.00
N SER A 104 -33.02 43.91 25.86
CA SER A 104 -33.34 43.88 27.29
C SER A 104 -34.84 44.08 27.48
N GLY A 105 -35.59 42.97 27.49
CA GLY A 105 -37.01 42.92 27.86
C GLY A 105 -37.96 42.71 26.68
N MET A 106 -38.17 41.45 26.28
CA MET A 106 -39.35 41.08 25.50
C MET A 106 -40.59 41.23 26.40
N MET A 107 -41.29 42.36 26.28
CA MET A 107 -42.60 42.52 26.88
C MET A 107 -43.64 41.86 25.96
N PHE A 108 -44.02 40.63 26.28
CA PHE A 108 -45.11 39.93 25.60
C PHE A 108 -46.42 40.67 25.89
N LEU A 109 -46.96 41.37 24.89
CA LEU A 109 -48.30 41.92 24.96
C LEU A 109 -49.29 40.77 24.85
N ALA A 110 -49.80 40.30 26.00
CA ALA A 110 -50.95 39.42 26.05
C ALA A 110 -52.18 40.24 25.65
N ASP A 111 -52.70 39.97 24.45
CA ASP A 111 -53.88 40.63 23.90
C ASP A 111 -55.11 40.23 24.73
N LYS A 112 -55.42 41.05 25.74
CA LYS A 112 -56.56 40.85 26.63
C LYS A 112 -57.76 41.57 26.02
N ASN A 113 -58.52 40.84 25.20
CA ASN A 113 -60.00 40.82 25.14
C ASN A 113 -60.51 40.37 23.76
N SER A 114 -60.65 39.06 23.55
CA SER A 114 -61.57 38.55 22.52
C SER A 114 -63.01 38.60 23.07
N SER A 115 -63.67 39.74 22.98
CA SER A 115 -65.13 39.80 23.08
C SER A 115 -65.70 39.35 21.73
N VAL A 116 -66.13 38.10 21.64
CA VAL A 116 -66.97 37.62 20.54
C VAL A 116 -68.43 37.67 20.97
N ALA A 117 -69.25 38.33 20.16
CA ALA A 117 -70.69 38.44 20.37
C ALA A 117 -71.36 37.07 20.21
N LYS A 118 -72.16 36.67 21.19
CA LYS A 118 -73.01 35.48 21.13
C LYS A 118 -74.18 35.78 20.17
N ASN A 119 -74.34 34.99 19.12
CA ASN A 119 -75.57 34.89 18.34
C ASN A 119 -76.20 33.52 18.64
#